data_AF-A0A819MU87-F1
#
_entry.id   AF-A0A819MU87-F1
#
_cell.length_a   1.000
_cell.length_b   1.000
_cell.length_c   1.000
_cell.angle_alpha   90.00
_cell.angle_beta   90.00
_cell.angle_gamma   90.00
#
_symmetry.space_group_name_H-M   'P 1'
#
loop_
_entity.id
_entity.type
_entity.pdbx_description
1 polymer ?
#
loop_
_entity_poly.entity_id
_entity_poly.type
_entity_poly.pdbx_seq_one_letter_code
_entity_poly.pdbx_strand_id
1 'polypeptide(L)'
;MDEGREYTYEVIDNENDARTCAQLIAEEFAAHEPICVFSQITPQYFFQEASWPLIAEIFEERLSFLARHRASGDIIAAIFANDLYVARKKHPYNAASSPAAIPFTDLLDEMDDIFVCHDFGQELKPNMVLHITIGATRAAHAGKGVAGR
;
A
#
# COMPACT_ATOMS: atom_id res chain seq x y z
N MET A 1 -35.75 -5.70 0.41
CA MET A 1 -34.90 -4.51 0.56
C MET A 1 -33.48 -5.03 0.57
N ASP A 2 -32.79 -4.83 -0.54
CA ASP A 2 -31.40 -5.28 -0.68
C ASP A 2 -30.56 -4.24 0.08
N GLU A 3 -30.24 -4.50 1.35
CA GLU A 3 -29.28 -3.72 2.16
C GLU A 3 -27.84 -3.94 1.63
N GLY A 4 -27.71 -3.86 0.31
CA GLY A 4 -26.59 -4.34 -0.48
C GLY A 4 -25.42 -3.37 -0.41
N ARG A 5 -24.60 -3.53 0.63
CA ARG A 5 -23.20 -3.06 0.79
C ARG A 5 -22.91 -1.69 0.16
N GLU A 6 -22.85 -0.61 0.95
CA GLU A 6 -22.48 0.78 0.56
C GLU A 6 -21.22 0.91 -0.34
N TYR A 7 -20.37 -0.12 -0.34
CA TYR A 7 -19.09 -0.17 -1.06
C TYR A 7 -19.01 -1.38 -2.02
N THR A 8 -18.31 -1.22 -3.15
CA THR A 8 -17.75 -2.32 -3.95
C THR A 8 -16.26 -2.46 -3.63
N TYR A 9 -15.76 -3.70 -3.72
CA TYR A 9 -14.35 -4.02 -3.54
C TYR A 9 -13.87 -4.68 -4.82
N GLU A 10 -12.79 -4.15 -5.38
CA GLU A 10 -12.31 -4.48 -6.71
C GLU A 10 -10.79 -4.67 -6.65
N VAL A 11 -10.26 -5.52 -7.52
CA VAL A 11 -8.82 -5.61 -7.74
C VAL A 11 -8.38 -4.37 -8.52
N ILE A 12 -7.25 -3.78 -8.15
CA ILE A 12 -6.64 -2.72 -8.95
C ILE A 12 -6.00 -3.37 -10.18
N ASP A 13 -6.61 -3.21 -11.35
CA ASP A 13 -6.20 -3.92 -12.57
C ASP A 13 -5.89 -3.00 -13.76
N ASN A 14 -5.98 -1.69 -13.57
CA ASN A 14 -5.72 -0.68 -14.59
C ASN A 14 -4.96 0.52 -14.01
N GLU A 15 -4.21 1.19 -14.88
CA GLU A 15 -3.32 2.30 -14.49
C GLU A 15 -4.07 3.50 -13.90
N ASN A 16 -5.27 3.80 -14.40
CA ASN A 16 -6.04 4.96 -13.95
C ASN A 16 -6.50 4.80 -12.49
N ASP A 17 -7.02 3.62 -12.14
CA ASP A 17 -7.38 3.29 -10.77
C ASP A 17 -6.12 3.20 -9.90
N ALA A 18 -5.03 2.60 -10.39
CA ALA A 18 -3.76 2.54 -9.66
C ALA A 18 -3.23 3.95 -9.30
N ARG A 19 -3.22 4.89 -10.25
CA ARG A 19 -2.84 6.29 -10.02
C ARG A 19 -3.76 6.96 -8.99
N THR A 20 -5.06 6.75 -9.11
CA THR A 20 -6.04 7.34 -8.18
C THR A 20 -5.88 6.78 -6.76
N CYS A 21 -5.60 5.49 -6.64
CA CYS A 21 -5.29 4.84 -5.36
C CYS A 21 -3.98 5.38 -4.77
N ALA A 22 -2.93 5.54 -5.57
CA ALA A 22 -1.66 6.09 -5.11
C ALA A 22 -1.83 7.54 -4.61
N GLN A 23 -2.63 8.34 -5.30
CA GLN A 23 -2.96 9.70 -4.90
C GLN A 23 -3.73 9.73 -3.57
N LEU A 24 -4.75 8.87 -3.43
CA LEU A 24 -5.52 8.72 -2.19
C LEU A 24 -4.60 8.37 -1.02
N ILE A 25 -3.73 7.38 -1.19
CA ILE A 25 -2.82 6.95 -0.13
C ILE A 25 -1.86 8.08 0.24
N ALA A 26 -1.31 8.79 -0.75
CA ALA A 26 -0.40 9.91 -0.51
C ALA A 26 -1.07 11.05 0.27
N GLU A 27 -2.33 11.37 -0.04
CA GLU A 27 -3.13 12.38 0.68
C GLU A 27 -3.36 11.97 2.15
N GLU A 28 -3.79 10.74 2.38
CA GLU A 28 -4.10 10.26 3.73
C GLU A 28 -2.82 10.06 4.57
N PHE A 29 -1.73 9.56 4.00
CA PHE A 29 -0.46 9.39 4.71
C PHE A 29 0.18 10.74 5.08
N ALA A 30 0.24 11.69 4.14
CA ALA A 30 0.77 13.02 4.42
C ALA A 30 -0.04 13.76 5.51
N ALA A 31 -1.33 13.47 5.65
CA ALA A 31 -2.19 14.09 6.65
C ALA A 31 -2.16 13.37 8.02
N HIS A 32 -1.90 12.06 8.06
CA HIS A 32 -2.19 11.23 9.23
C HIS A 32 -1.08 10.26 9.66
N GLU A 33 -0.14 9.89 8.78
CA GLU A 33 0.94 8.99 9.13
C GLU A 33 2.04 9.76 9.89
N PRO A 34 2.42 9.35 11.12
CA PRO A 34 3.34 10.10 11.96
C PRO A 34 4.69 10.46 11.30
N ILE A 35 5.35 9.53 10.61
CA ILE A 35 6.65 9.80 9.97
C ILE A 35 6.48 10.88 8.91
N CYS A 36 5.47 10.79 8.05
CA CYS A 36 5.16 11.78 7.03
C CYS A 36 4.84 13.15 7.63
N VAL A 37 4.00 13.20 8.66
CA VAL A 37 3.58 14.44 9.33
C VAL A 37 4.76 15.13 10.00
N PHE A 38 5.58 14.40 10.77
CA PHE A 38 6.74 14.99 11.44
C PHE A 38 7.84 15.41 10.47
N SER A 39 8.00 14.70 9.35
CA SER A 39 8.92 15.06 8.27
C SER A 39 8.36 16.09 7.28
N GLN A 40 7.14 16.61 7.50
CA GLN A 40 6.49 17.61 6.65
C GLN A 40 6.40 17.17 5.17
N ILE A 41 6.19 15.87 4.95
CA ILE A 41 6.06 15.30 3.62
C ILE A 41 4.73 15.74 3.00
N THR A 42 4.80 16.37 1.84
CA THR A 42 3.59 16.78 1.11
C THR A 42 2.96 15.59 0.39
N PRO A 43 1.63 15.59 0.15
CA PRO A 43 0.98 14.55 -0.65
C PRO A 43 1.63 14.37 -2.02
N GLN A 44 1.95 15.47 -2.71
CA GLN A 44 2.57 15.43 -4.03
C GLN A 44 3.94 14.74 -4.00
N TYR A 45 4.75 15.03 -2.98
CA TYR A 45 6.05 14.42 -2.81
C TYR A 45 5.94 12.93 -2.47
N PHE A 46 5.03 12.57 -1.56
CA PHE A 46 4.77 11.15 -1.23
C PHE A 46 4.26 10.37 -2.46
N PHE A 47 3.39 10.98 -3.26
CA PHE A 47 2.92 10.37 -4.50
C PHE A 47 4.07 10.07 -5.45
N GLN A 48 4.92 11.07 -5.73
CA GLN A 48 6.01 10.96 -6.70
C GLN A 48 7.09 9.97 -6.27
N GLU A 49 7.47 9.99 -4.99
CA GLU A 49 8.64 9.27 -4.50
C GLU A 49 8.31 7.91 -3.84
N ALA A 50 7.06 7.68 -3.43
CA ALA A 50 6.67 6.44 -2.74
C ALA A 50 5.44 5.75 -3.35
N SER A 51 4.25 6.32 -3.23
CA SER A 51 3.02 5.55 -3.51
C SER A 51 2.82 5.22 -4.99
N TRP A 52 3.19 6.11 -5.92
CA TRP A 52 3.11 5.80 -7.35
C TRP A 52 4.16 4.78 -7.80
N PRO A 53 5.47 4.97 -7.51
CA PRO A 53 6.47 3.95 -7.83
C PRO A 53 6.10 2.56 -7.31
N LEU A 54 5.62 2.48 -6.06
CA LEU A 54 5.22 1.22 -5.44
C LEU A 54 4.10 0.53 -6.22
N ILE A 55 2.97 1.21 -6.46
CA ILE A 55 1.85 0.56 -7.16
C ILE A 55 2.15 0.29 -8.62
N ALA A 56 2.90 1.17 -9.29
CA ALA A 56 3.26 1.03 -10.70
C ALA A 56 4.06 -0.25 -10.95
N GLU A 57 4.82 -0.73 -9.95
CA GLU A 57 5.54 -1.98 -10.04
C GLU A 57 4.67 -3.22 -9.79
N ILE A 58 3.68 -3.12 -8.89
CA ILE A 58 2.98 -4.31 -8.36
C ILE A 58 1.53 -4.46 -8.84
N PHE A 59 0.93 -3.46 -9.50
CA PHE A 59 -0.50 -3.55 -9.87
C PHE A 59 -0.80 -4.66 -10.88
N GLU A 60 0.17 -5.00 -11.74
CA GLU A 60 0.04 -6.13 -12.68
C GLU A 60 -0.02 -7.50 -11.97
N GLU A 61 0.46 -7.59 -10.72
CA GLU A 61 0.38 -8.80 -9.91
C GLU A 61 -1.06 -9.10 -9.46
N ARG A 62 -1.98 -8.13 -9.58
CA ARG A 62 -3.42 -8.27 -9.24
C ARG A 62 -3.67 -8.71 -7.78
N LEU A 63 -2.77 -8.33 -6.88
CA LEU A 63 -2.84 -8.59 -5.44
C LEU A 63 -3.30 -7.36 -4.64
N SER A 64 -3.40 -6.21 -5.28
CA SER A 64 -3.83 -4.95 -4.66
C SER A 64 -5.32 -4.70 -4.89
N PHE A 65 -5.97 -4.04 -3.93
CA PHE A 65 -7.43 -3.86 -3.94
C PHE A 65 -7.83 -2.42 -3.67
N LEU A 66 -8.97 -2.03 -4.22
CA LEU A 66 -9.63 -0.75 -3.97
C LEU A 66 -11.04 -0.98 -3.44
N ALA A 67 -11.55 0.01 -2.71
CA ALA A 67 -12.97 0.10 -2.37
C ALA A 67 -13.57 1.35 -3.02
N ARG A 68 -14.72 1.18 -3.68
CA ARG A 68 -15.44 2.25 -4.35
C ARG A 68 -16.78 2.49 -3.66
N HIS A 69 -17.10 3.75 -3.39
CA HIS A 69 -18.39 4.13 -2.83
C HIS A 69 -19.46 4.03 -3.91
N ARG A 70 -20.50 3.20 -3.71
CA ARG A 70 -21.47 2.88 -4.78
C ARG A 70 -22.24 4.11 -5.28
N ALA A 71 -22.57 5.04 -4.39
CA ALA A 71 -23.40 6.17 -4.76
C ALA A 71 -22.66 7.23 -5.57
N SER A 72 -21.36 7.46 -5.28
CA SER A 72 -20.57 8.46 -6.01
C SER A 72 -19.68 7.87 -7.09
N GLY A 73 -19.35 6.58 -7.01
CA GLY A 73 -18.36 5.94 -7.86
C GLY A 73 -16.92 6.30 -7.49
N ASP A 74 -16.68 7.01 -6.39
CA ASP A 74 -15.32 7.40 -5.99
C ASP A 74 -14.57 6.25 -5.34
N ILE A 75 -13.27 6.18 -5.58
CA ILE A 75 -12.38 5.31 -4.81
C ILE A 75 -12.19 5.95 -3.43
N ILE A 76 -12.55 5.21 -2.39
CA ILE A 76 -12.54 5.69 -1.00
C ILE A 76 -11.55 4.94 -0.11
N ALA A 77 -10.98 3.84 -0.59
CA ALA A 77 -9.88 3.15 0.07
C ALA A 77 -9.06 2.35 -0.94
N ALA A 78 -7.81 2.09 -0.59
CA ALA A 78 -6.93 1.21 -1.34
C ALA A 78 -5.96 0.49 -0.41
N ILE A 79 -5.57 -0.73 -0.80
CA ILE A 79 -4.47 -1.47 -0.22
C ILE A 79 -3.52 -1.92 -1.32
N PHE A 80 -2.24 -1.74 -1.09
CA PHE A 80 -1.16 -2.17 -1.96
C PHE A 80 -0.52 -3.40 -1.35
N ALA A 81 -0.53 -4.48 -2.12
CA ALA A 81 0.00 -5.75 -1.70
C ALA A 81 0.71 -6.48 -2.83
N ASN A 82 1.71 -7.25 -2.45
CA ASN A 82 2.59 -8.03 -3.33
C ASN A 82 2.95 -9.37 -2.69
N ASP A 83 3.60 -10.23 -3.46
CA ASP A 83 4.30 -11.39 -2.89
C ASP A 83 5.67 -10.97 -2.37
N LEU A 84 5.84 -11.00 -1.05
CA LEU A 84 7.04 -10.54 -0.38
C LEU A 84 8.33 -11.22 -0.86
N TYR A 85 8.27 -12.53 -1.17
CA TYR A 85 9.46 -13.24 -1.64
C TYR A 85 9.86 -12.82 -3.05
N VAL A 86 8.88 -12.54 -3.91
CA VAL A 86 9.12 -12.05 -5.26
C VAL A 86 9.65 -10.62 -5.19
N ALA A 87 9.04 -9.76 -4.37
CA ALA A 87 9.47 -8.38 -4.15
C ALA A 87 10.93 -8.32 -3.67
N ARG A 88 11.28 -9.08 -2.61
CA ARG A 88 12.64 -9.14 -2.10
C ARG A 88 13.66 -9.64 -3.13
N LYS A 89 13.28 -10.60 -3.97
CA LYS A 89 14.17 -11.09 -5.05
C LYS A 89 14.43 -10.03 -6.11
N LYS A 90 13.43 -9.18 -6.41
CA LYS A 90 13.56 -8.05 -7.33
C LYS A 90 14.42 -6.94 -6.72
N HIS A 91 14.18 -6.64 -5.44
CA HIS A 91 14.83 -5.57 -4.68
C HIS A 91 15.47 -6.10 -3.40
N PRO A 92 16.67 -6.68 -3.48
CA PRO A 92 17.36 -7.13 -2.28
C PRO A 92 17.76 -5.92 -1.44
N TYR A 93 17.40 -5.95 -0.15
CA TYR A 93 17.81 -4.92 0.80
C TYR A 93 19.34 -4.82 0.86
N ASN A 94 19.83 -3.58 0.91
CA ASN A 94 21.25 -3.29 0.99
C ASN A 94 21.49 -2.09 1.92
N ALA A 95 21.90 -2.34 3.17
CA ALA A 95 22.19 -1.30 4.16
C ALA A 95 23.27 -0.28 3.73
N ALA A 96 24.03 -0.55 2.66
CA ALA A 96 25.02 0.37 2.11
C ALA A 96 24.50 1.23 0.94
N SER A 97 23.22 1.10 0.55
CA SER A 97 22.62 1.95 -0.49
C SER A 97 22.44 3.39 0.00
N SER A 98 22.25 4.30 -0.96
CA SER A 98 21.81 5.66 -0.62
C SER A 98 20.44 5.58 0.08
N PRO A 99 20.19 6.43 1.10
CA PRO A 99 18.88 6.51 1.74
C PRO A 99 17.79 6.82 0.73
N ALA A 100 16.60 6.26 0.94
CA ALA A 100 15.43 6.63 0.17
C ALA A 100 15.09 8.12 0.34
N ALA A 101 14.42 8.67 -0.66
CA ALA A 101 13.93 10.04 -0.62
C ALA A 101 12.95 10.28 0.55
N ILE A 102 12.21 9.24 0.94
CA ILE A 102 11.29 9.25 2.08
C ILE A 102 11.76 8.23 3.12
N PRO A 103 12.12 8.65 4.35
CA PRO A 103 12.65 7.77 5.40
C PRO A 103 11.76 6.59 5.77
N PHE A 104 10.44 6.75 5.61
CA PHE A 104 9.47 5.66 5.80
C PHE A 104 9.78 4.45 4.91
N THR A 105 10.30 4.66 3.69
CA THR A 105 10.62 3.59 2.75
C THR A 105 11.80 2.75 3.23
N ASP A 106 12.88 3.40 3.68
CA ASP A 106 14.05 2.69 4.22
C ASP A 106 13.68 1.82 5.43
N LEU A 107 12.80 2.33 6.29
CA LEU A 107 12.29 1.60 7.46
C LEU A 107 11.51 0.35 7.04
N LEU A 108 10.63 0.46 6.04
CA LEU A 108 9.85 -0.66 5.55
C LEU A 108 10.74 -1.74 4.93
N ASP A 109 11.71 -1.35 4.08
CA ASP A 109 12.62 -2.29 3.42
C ASP A 109 13.47 -3.07 4.43
N GLU A 110 13.95 -2.40 5.49
CA GLU A 110 14.69 -3.05 6.57
C GLU A 110 13.81 -4.04 7.33
N MET A 111 12.56 -3.66 7.66
CA MET A 111 11.61 -4.54 8.35
C MET A 111 11.26 -5.79 7.52
N ASP A 112 11.05 -5.62 6.22
CA ASP A 112 10.77 -6.72 5.28
C ASP A 112 11.95 -7.68 5.17
N ASP A 113 13.18 -7.16 5.11
CA ASP A 113 14.38 -8.01 5.08
C ASP A 113 14.52 -8.82 6.35
N ILE A 114 14.35 -8.18 7.52
CA ILE A 114 14.38 -8.85 8.83
C ILE A 114 13.33 -9.95 8.87
N PHE A 115 12.10 -9.65 8.48
CA PHE A 115 11.01 -10.62 8.52
C PHE A 115 11.31 -11.85 7.67
N VAL A 116 11.77 -11.65 6.43
CA VAL A 116 12.07 -12.76 5.52
C VAL A 116 13.34 -13.52 5.91
N CYS A 117 14.36 -12.85 6.47
CA CYS A 117 15.64 -13.45 6.88
C CYS A 117 15.56 -14.22 8.20
N HIS A 118 14.87 -13.64 9.18
CA HIS A 118 15.00 -14.02 10.59
C HIS A 118 13.71 -14.61 11.15
N ASP A 119 12.56 -13.98 10.87
CA ASP A 119 11.30 -14.35 11.52
C ASP A 119 10.55 -15.46 10.78
N PHE A 120 10.66 -15.50 9.45
CA PHE A 120 10.14 -16.61 8.65
C PHE A 120 11.10 -17.80 8.72
N GLY A 121 10.98 -18.57 9.81
CA GLY A 121 11.65 -19.85 9.96
C GLY A 121 11.30 -20.81 8.81
N GLN A 122 12.27 -21.65 8.42
CA GLN A 122 12.11 -22.64 7.33
C GLN A 122 10.97 -23.67 7.53
N GLU A 123 10.27 -23.65 8.67
CA GLU A 123 9.25 -24.62 9.03
C GLU A 123 7.97 -24.51 8.18
N LEU A 124 7.59 -23.31 7.74
CA LEU A 124 6.35 -23.12 6.99
C LEU A 124 6.49 -23.38 5.47
N LYS A 125 7.72 -23.31 4.92
CA LYS A 125 8.03 -23.37 3.47
C LYS A 125 6.91 -22.77 2.59
N PRO A 126 6.40 -21.56 2.88
CA PRO A 126 5.35 -20.98 2.06
C PRO A 126 5.88 -20.71 0.66
N ASN A 127 5.04 -20.94 -0.34
CA ASN A 127 5.37 -20.59 -1.73
C ASN A 127 5.05 -19.12 -2.05
N MET A 128 4.39 -18.40 -1.13
CA MET A 128 3.97 -17.01 -1.24
C MET A 128 3.70 -16.42 0.16
N VAL A 129 4.08 -15.17 0.38
CA VAL A 129 3.61 -14.36 1.52
C VAL A 129 2.93 -13.12 0.95
N LEU A 130 1.62 -13.03 1.11
CA LEU A 130 0.87 -11.83 0.74
C LEU A 130 1.20 -10.74 1.75
N HIS A 131 2.02 -9.78 1.34
CA HIS A 131 2.40 -8.65 2.16
C HIS A 131 1.58 -7.43 1.76
N ILE A 132 0.87 -6.84 2.72
CA ILE A 132 0.14 -5.58 2.54
C ILE A 132 1.07 -4.47 3.00
N THR A 133 1.72 -3.80 2.05
CA THR A 133 2.75 -2.79 2.34
C THR A 133 2.14 -1.51 2.88
N ILE A 134 1.13 -0.97 2.19
CA ILE A 134 0.44 0.26 2.59
C ILE A 134 -1.05 0.18 2.27
N GLY A 135 -1.85 0.91 3.04
CA GLY A 135 -3.27 1.03 2.79
C GLY A 135 -3.87 2.22 3.49
N ALA A 136 -4.87 2.84 2.87
CA ALA A 136 -5.56 3.99 3.42
C ALA A 136 -7.05 3.95 3.08
N THR A 137 -7.85 4.60 3.93
CA THR A 137 -9.27 4.88 3.70
C THR A 137 -9.47 6.37 3.90
N ARG A 138 -10.23 7.00 3.00
CA ARG A 138 -10.56 8.42 3.11
C ARG A 138 -11.18 8.73 4.47
N ALA A 139 -10.72 9.79 5.12
CA ALA A 139 -11.20 10.18 6.45
C ALA A 139 -12.74 10.30 6.54
N ALA A 140 -13.42 10.77 5.48
CA ALA A 140 -14.88 10.88 5.41
C ALA A 140 -15.63 9.52 5.47
N HIS A 141 -14.92 8.41 5.24
CA HIS A 141 -15.42 7.05 5.31
C HIS A 141 -14.83 6.26 6.50
N ALA A 142 -14.07 6.91 7.38
CA ALA A 142 -13.54 6.30 8.60
C ALA A 142 -14.67 5.81 9.52
N GLY A 143 -14.39 4.75 10.28
CA GLY A 143 -15.36 4.16 11.22
C GLY A 143 -16.50 3.36 10.58
N LYS A 144 -16.59 3.30 9.25
CA LYS A 144 -17.61 2.52 8.52
C LYS A 144 -17.21 1.07 8.25
N GLY A 145 -16.06 0.63 8.78
CA GLY A 145 -15.55 -0.73 8.62
C GLY A 145 -15.04 -1.05 7.21
N VAL A 146 -14.71 -0.05 6.39
CA VAL A 146 -14.19 -0.25 5.02
C VAL A 146 -12.91 -1.07 5.03
N ALA A 147 -11.95 -0.71 5.89
CA ALA A 147 -10.64 -1.36 5.97
C ALA A 147 -10.67 -2.78 6.59
N GLY A 148 -11.73 -3.12 7.33
CA GLY A 148 -11.84 -4.42 8.03
C GLY A 148 -12.57 -5.50 7.23
N ARG A 149 -12.97 -5.21 5.99
CA ARG A 149 -13.75 -6.08 5.10
C ARG A 149 -12.96 -6.37 3.84
#